data_AF-A0A9N9PRH4-F1
#
_entry.id   AF-A0A9N9PRH4-F1
#
_cell.length_a   1.000
_cell.length_b   1.000
_cell.length_c   1.000
_cell.angle_alpha   90.00
_cell.angle_beta   90.00
_cell.angle_gamma   90.00
#
_symmetry.space_group_name_H-M   'P 1'
#
loop_
_entity.id
_entity.type
_entity.pdbx_description
1 polymer ?
#
loop_
_entity_poly.entity_id
_entity_poly.type
_entity_poly.pdbx_seq_one_letter_code
_entity_poly.pdbx_strand_id
1 'polypeptide(L)'
;MRVIPQTNYSRIDAELLIPGRGQPIKDATLIFCDKRIIAVGATNDLASKHADLTPIRVPILMPGLWDCHVHFNGTTMYSPDIMASTHMAVSGARCARDVVATFNAGFTSVRELSGYGVQLAKVIEEGWLPGPNIYSAVSILSTTAGHGDARTVPLKAFQNQIAHGLPCHLCDGVDECVKAVRVQIRNGAKVIKIAASGGVSSDGDDILTQQFSDEEMAAIVAEAGRNRLAVAAHCHANASILAAIKAGCRTIEHATLLEDDAVKLMVEKDVLLIATRSSLEFLIKHPELWSPEQYEQIREVKRHHEESYRKAVKAGVRIAIGTDILISSLDIPWNHGMNGIEFKYAVEAGLSPLQAIEAGTANAPETLGPKAPKSGVLKEGYDADIIALSKNPLDDIEVLSEPRNITHVWKGGRLFKADGNPINILD
;
A
#
# COMPACT_ATOMS: atom_id res chain seq x y z
N MET A 1 32.74 14.46 23.06
CA MET A 1 33.55 13.86 21.98
C MET A 1 32.66 13.78 20.75
N ARG A 2 32.85 14.64 19.74
CA ARG A 2 32.04 14.59 18.51
C ARG A 2 32.47 13.33 17.74
N VAL A 3 31.64 12.30 17.78
CA VAL A 3 31.79 11.12 16.92
C VAL A 3 31.57 11.61 15.49
N ILE A 4 32.62 11.65 14.69
CA ILE A 4 32.49 11.82 13.25
C ILE A 4 31.79 10.55 12.75
N PRO A 5 30.58 10.62 12.15
CA PRO A 5 29.93 9.42 11.67
C PRO A 5 30.82 8.79 10.59
N GLN A 6 31.25 7.54 10.82
CA GLN A 6 31.88 6.74 9.79
C GLN A 6 30.80 6.43 8.75
N THR A 7 31.01 6.88 7.51
CA THR A 7 30.18 6.50 6.36
C THR A 7 30.30 5.00 6.15
N ASN A 8 29.18 4.28 6.28
CA ASN A 8 29.17 2.82 6.13
C ASN A 8 28.81 2.47 4.69
N TYR A 9 29.84 2.10 3.92
CA TYR A 9 29.67 1.51 2.61
C TYR A 9 29.32 0.03 2.74
N SER A 10 28.44 -0.46 1.89
CA SER A 10 28.03 -1.86 1.84
C SER A 10 27.89 -2.32 0.41
N ARG A 11 28.24 -3.58 0.16
CA ARG A 11 28.24 -4.21 -1.15
C ARG A 11 27.39 -5.47 -1.14
N ILE A 12 26.50 -5.59 -2.12
CA ILE A 12 25.73 -6.80 -2.38
C ILE A 12 26.06 -7.27 -3.79
N ASP A 13 26.44 -8.54 -3.93
CA ASP A 13 26.59 -9.21 -5.23
C ASP A 13 25.43 -10.19 -5.41
N ALA A 14 24.79 -10.14 -6.57
CA ALA A 14 23.60 -10.92 -6.90
C ALA A 14 23.78 -11.69 -8.20
N GLU A 15 23.31 -12.95 -8.26
CA GLU A 15 23.27 -13.71 -9.53
C GLU A 15 22.27 -13.08 -10.51
N LEU A 16 21.15 -12.56 -9.98
CA LEU A 16 20.18 -11.76 -10.71
C LEU A 16 19.72 -10.55 -9.91
N LEU A 17 19.82 -9.35 -10.49
CA LEU A 17 19.27 -8.12 -9.93
C LEU A 17 18.08 -7.66 -10.78
N ILE A 18 16.92 -7.54 -10.16
CA ILE A 18 15.71 -6.98 -10.77
C ILE A 18 15.61 -5.52 -10.31
N PRO A 19 15.79 -4.51 -11.17
CA PRO A 19 15.94 -3.12 -10.73
C PRO A 19 14.65 -2.45 -10.26
N GLY A 20 13.50 -3.11 -10.39
CA GLY A 20 12.16 -2.55 -10.18
C GLY A 20 11.57 -1.93 -11.45
N ARG A 21 12.36 -1.18 -12.22
CA ARG A 21 12.00 -0.68 -13.55
C ARG A 21 13.16 -0.91 -14.53
N GLY A 22 12.85 -1.51 -15.67
CA GLY A 22 13.84 -1.90 -16.69
C GLY A 22 14.24 -3.37 -16.63
N GLN A 23 15.22 -3.75 -17.44
CA GLN A 23 15.61 -5.16 -17.60
C GLN A 23 16.45 -5.66 -16.40
N PRO A 24 16.25 -6.92 -15.96
CA PRO A 24 17.11 -7.54 -14.98
C PRO A 24 18.58 -7.63 -15.43
N ILE A 25 19.50 -7.54 -14.48
CA ILE A 25 20.95 -7.61 -14.70
C ILE A 25 21.46 -8.92 -14.10
N LYS A 26 22.09 -9.77 -14.90
CA LYS A 26 22.78 -10.98 -14.42
C LYS A 26 24.15 -10.62 -13.87
N ASP A 27 24.60 -11.35 -12.86
CA ASP A 27 25.90 -11.16 -12.20
C ASP A 27 26.12 -9.68 -11.86
N ALA A 28 25.31 -9.15 -10.96
CA ALA A 28 25.23 -7.73 -10.67
C ALA A 28 25.81 -7.38 -9.28
N THR A 29 26.35 -6.18 -9.17
CA THR A 29 26.79 -5.59 -7.90
C THR A 29 25.96 -4.34 -7.61
N LEU A 30 25.50 -4.20 -6.38
CA LEU A 30 24.90 -2.99 -5.83
C LEU A 30 25.75 -2.48 -4.66
N ILE A 31 26.07 -1.20 -4.69
CA ILE A 31 26.76 -0.49 -3.61
C ILE A 31 25.84 0.57 -3.03
N PHE A 32 25.77 0.64 -1.71
CA PHE A 32 25.09 1.72 -1.00
C PHE A 32 25.97 2.27 0.13
N CYS A 33 25.75 3.54 0.45
CA CYS A 33 26.37 4.23 1.57
C CYS A 33 25.26 4.81 2.43
N ASP A 34 25.27 4.44 3.70
CA ASP A 34 24.21 4.80 4.64
C ASP A 34 22.83 4.49 4.03
N LYS A 35 21.99 5.51 3.82
CA LYS A 35 20.61 5.34 3.33
C LYS A 35 20.47 5.35 1.80
N ARG A 36 21.55 5.48 1.03
CA ARG A 36 21.48 5.76 -0.41
C ARG A 36 22.27 4.76 -1.24
N ILE A 37 21.68 4.31 -2.33
CA ILE A 37 22.36 3.56 -3.38
C ILE A 37 23.32 4.51 -4.11
N ILE A 38 24.57 4.11 -4.27
CA ILE A 38 25.60 4.91 -4.95
C ILE A 38 26.04 4.32 -6.28
N ALA A 39 25.87 3.01 -6.47
CA ALA A 39 26.19 2.35 -7.74
C ALA A 39 25.39 1.05 -7.90
N VAL A 40 25.02 0.73 -9.13
CA VAL A 40 24.39 -0.53 -9.52
C VAL A 40 24.80 -0.87 -10.95
N GLY A 41 25.12 -2.14 -11.22
CA GLY A 41 25.58 -2.56 -12.54
C GLY A 41 26.15 -3.97 -12.56
N ALA A 42 26.74 -4.37 -13.68
CA ALA A 42 27.39 -5.67 -13.80
C ALA A 42 28.59 -5.76 -12.83
N THR A 43 28.76 -6.92 -12.20
CA THR A 43 29.83 -7.19 -11.23
C THR A 43 31.20 -6.91 -11.82
N ASN A 44 31.44 -7.29 -13.08
CA ASN A 44 32.71 -7.05 -13.76
C ASN A 44 33.09 -5.56 -13.88
N ASP A 45 32.10 -4.65 -13.88
CA ASP A 45 32.32 -3.20 -14.03
C ASP A 45 32.52 -2.47 -12.69
N LEU A 46 32.03 -3.05 -11.59
CA LEU A 46 31.95 -2.41 -10.27
C LEU A 46 32.78 -3.11 -9.18
N ALA A 47 32.90 -4.44 -9.22
CA ALA A 47 33.54 -5.21 -8.15
C ALA A 47 35.01 -4.83 -7.92
N SER A 48 35.75 -4.54 -8.99
CA SER A 48 37.17 -4.16 -8.92
C SER A 48 37.37 -2.77 -8.32
N LYS A 49 36.40 -1.87 -8.48
CA LYS A 49 36.42 -0.49 -7.93
C LYS A 49 36.08 -0.45 -6.44
N HIS A 50 35.49 -1.52 -5.92
CA HIS A 50 35.05 -1.68 -4.52
C HIS A 50 35.50 -3.03 -3.96
N ALA A 51 36.74 -3.43 -4.26
CA ALA A 51 37.31 -4.72 -3.86
C ALA A 51 37.65 -4.80 -2.36
N ASP A 52 37.74 -3.65 -1.69
CA ASP A 52 37.93 -3.51 -0.25
C ASP A 52 36.66 -3.83 0.57
N LEU A 53 35.48 -3.79 -0.07
CA LEU A 53 34.21 -4.15 0.56
C LEU A 53 33.97 -5.66 0.44
N THR A 54 33.74 -6.32 1.59
CA THR A 54 33.31 -7.73 1.58
C THR A 54 31.85 -7.81 1.12
N PRO A 55 31.54 -8.53 0.02
CA PRO A 55 30.19 -8.60 -0.50
C PRO A 55 29.31 -9.55 0.32
N ILE A 56 28.07 -9.13 0.58
CA ILE A 56 26.98 -10.09 0.87
C ILE A 56 26.54 -10.67 -0.46
N ARG A 57 26.56 -12.00 -0.59
CA ARG A 57 26.19 -12.69 -1.84
C ARG A 57 24.79 -13.26 -1.71
N VAL A 58 23.95 -12.97 -2.70
CA VAL A 58 22.56 -13.45 -2.72
C VAL A 58 22.17 -13.98 -4.10
N PRO A 59 21.19 -14.91 -4.21
CA PRO A 59 20.74 -15.38 -5.52
C PRO A 59 20.05 -14.26 -6.30
N ILE A 60 19.02 -13.65 -5.70
CA ILE A 60 18.19 -12.63 -6.35
C ILE A 60 18.16 -11.37 -5.49
N LEU A 61 18.27 -10.20 -6.12
CA LEU A 61 18.17 -8.89 -5.47
C LEU A 61 17.12 -8.03 -6.16
N MET A 62 16.28 -7.32 -5.40
CA MET A 62 15.29 -6.38 -5.94
C MET A 62 14.98 -5.24 -4.95
N PRO A 63 14.30 -4.15 -5.36
CA PRO A 63 13.85 -3.12 -4.41
C PRO A 63 12.93 -3.74 -3.38
N GLY A 64 12.93 -3.17 -2.17
CA GLY A 64 11.94 -3.49 -1.17
C GLY A 64 10.51 -3.26 -1.69
N LEU A 65 9.60 -4.14 -1.32
CA LEU A 65 8.23 -4.12 -1.81
C LEU A 65 7.42 -2.99 -1.17
N TRP A 66 6.38 -2.58 -1.89
CA TRP A 66 5.38 -1.63 -1.44
C TRP A 66 3.99 -2.26 -1.46
N ASP A 67 3.20 -1.94 -0.43
CA ASP A 67 1.75 -2.15 -0.45
C ASP A 67 1.07 -0.78 -0.39
N CYS A 68 0.32 -0.44 -1.44
CA CYS A 68 -0.28 0.87 -1.61
C CYS A 68 -1.70 0.99 -1.02
N HIS A 69 -2.20 -0.05 -0.34
CA HIS A 69 -3.49 -0.01 0.33
C HIS A 69 -3.47 -0.97 1.52
N VAL A 70 -3.19 -0.46 2.71
CA VAL A 70 -3.30 -1.21 3.97
C VAL A 70 -4.01 -0.38 5.03
N HIS A 71 -4.41 -1.05 6.11
CA HIS A 71 -5.11 -0.44 7.22
C HIS A 71 -4.62 -0.98 8.57
N PHE A 72 -3.77 -0.22 9.26
CA PHE A 72 -3.33 -0.61 10.60
C PHE A 72 -4.35 -0.17 11.65
N ASN A 73 -5.41 -0.96 11.81
CA ASN A 73 -6.54 -0.69 12.70
C ASN A 73 -6.58 -1.57 13.96
N GLY A 74 -5.84 -2.69 13.97
CA GLY A 74 -5.83 -3.62 15.10
C GLY A 74 -7.14 -4.39 15.25
N THR A 75 -7.95 -4.46 14.20
CA THR A 75 -9.24 -5.16 14.21
C THR A 75 -9.06 -6.64 13.94
N THR A 76 -9.84 -7.49 14.61
CA THR A 76 -9.78 -8.95 14.41
C THR A 76 -10.78 -9.45 13.38
N MET A 77 -11.69 -8.59 12.93
CA MET A 77 -12.70 -8.89 11.92
C MET A 77 -13.09 -7.58 11.20
N TYR A 78 -13.57 -7.68 9.97
CA TYR A 78 -14.13 -6.54 9.27
C TYR A 78 -15.52 -6.20 9.86
N SER A 79 -15.57 -5.20 10.74
CA SER A 79 -16.82 -4.70 11.34
C SER A 79 -16.60 -3.27 11.86
N PRO A 80 -17.36 -2.28 11.36
CA PRO A 80 -17.32 -0.91 11.87
C PRO A 80 -17.59 -0.85 13.39
N ASP A 81 -18.51 -1.67 13.89
CA ASP A 81 -18.84 -1.72 15.32
C ASP A 81 -17.68 -2.23 16.18
N ILE A 82 -16.98 -3.27 15.73
CA ILE A 82 -15.79 -3.78 16.43
C ILE A 82 -14.68 -2.73 16.42
N MET A 83 -14.47 -2.06 15.28
CA MET A 83 -13.48 -0.98 15.19
C MET A 83 -13.84 0.17 16.13
N ALA A 84 -15.10 0.58 16.18
CA ALA A 84 -15.61 1.67 17.00
C ALA A 84 -15.57 1.35 18.52
N SER A 85 -15.75 0.08 18.89
CA SER A 85 -15.76 -0.38 20.29
C SER A 85 -14.39 -0.84 20.82
N THR A 86 -13.40 -1.04 19.94
CA THR A 86 -12.05 -1.46 20.35
C THR A 86 -11.25 -0.29 20.90
N HIS A 87 -10.74 -0.42 22.12
CA HIS A 87 -9.89 0.61 22.73
C HIS A 87 -8.57 0.77 21.95
N MET A 88 -8.14 1.99 21.64
CA MET A 88 -6.96 2.26 20.81
C MET A 88 -5.66 1.62 21.33
N ALA A 89 -5.49 1.49 22.64
CA ALA A 89 -4.33 0.78 23.21
C ALA A 89 -4.29 -0.70 22.78
N VAL A 90 -5.45 -1.36 22.69
CA VAL A 90 -5.55 -2.74 22.19
C VAL A 90 -5.25 -2.77 20.69
N SER A 91 -5.80 -1.82 19.93
CA SER A 91 -5.51 -1.69 18.50
C SER A 91 -4.01 -1.51 18.24
N GLY A 92 -3.35 -0.60 18.96
CA GLY A 92 -1.91 -0.36 18.83
C GLY A 92 -1.07 -1.59 19.18
N ALA A 93 -1.41 -2.31 20.25
CA ALA A 93 -0.71 -3.54 20.62
C ALA A 93 -0.81 -4.63 19.54
N ARG A 94 -1.97 -4.77 18.90
CA ARG A 94 -2.15 -5.70 17.76
C ARG A 94 -1.38 -5.24 16.52
N CYS A 95 -1.46 -3.94 16.21
CA CYS A 95 -0.76 -3.35 15.07
C CYS A 95 0.76 -3.51 15.16
N ALA A 96 1.33 -3.57 16.37
CA ALA A 96 2.77 -3.77 16.56
C ALA A 96 3.25 -5.10 15.94
N ARG A 97 2.44 -6.16 16.03
CA ARG A 97 2.73 -7.42 15.31
C ARG A 97 2.50 -7.26 13.81
N ASP A 98 1.44 -6.58 13.40
CA ASP A 98 1.07 -6.39 12.00
C ASP A 98 2.16 -5.69 11.19
N VAL A 99 2.72 -4.60 11.70
CA VAL A 99 3.81 -3.87 11.03
C VAL A 99 5.06 -4.75 10.88
N VAL A 100 5.39 -5.56 11.89
CA VAL A 100 6.54 -6.47 11.85
C VAL A 100 6.28 -7.62 10.86
N ALA A 101 5.06 -8.16 10.81
CA ALA A 101 4.69 -9.21 9.88
C ALA A 101 4.76 -8.74 8.42
N THR A 102 4.20 -7.57 8.11
CA THR A 102 4.32 -6.94 6.79
C THR A 102 5.79 -6.68 6.42
N PHE A 103 6.60 -6.16 7.36
CA PHE A 103 8.02 -5.92 7.10
C PHE A 103 8.83 -7.20 6.86
N ASN A 104 8.53 -8.27 7.61
CA ASN A 104 9.12 -9.60 7.43
C ASN A 104 8.85 -10.21 6.06
N ALA A 105 7.73 -9.85 5.45
CA ALA A 105 7.32 -10.25 4.11
C ALA A 105 8.01 -9.42 3.00
N GLY A 106 9.00 -8.58 3.35
CA GLY A 106 9.79 -7.81 2.38
C GLY A 106 9.18 -6.47 1.98
N PHE A 107 8.07 -6.08 2.59
CA PHE A 107 7.44 -4.78 2.37
C PHE A 107 8.16 -3.73 3.19
N THR A 108 9.06 -2.99 2.55
CA THR A 108 9.86 -1.93 3.18
C THR A 108 9.12 -0.60 3.28
N SER A 109 8.02 -0.45 2.54
CA SER A 109 7.19 0.74 2.55
C SER A 109 5.71 0.37 2.38
N VAL A 110 4.81 1.15 2.98
CA VAL A 110 3.36 0.96 2.86
C VAL A 110 2.64 2.29 2.79
N ARG A 111 1.57 2.36 2.00
CA ARG A 111 0.60 3.46 2.01
C ARG A 111 -0.64 3.02 2.78
N GLU A 112 -0.77 3.53 3.99
CA GLU A 112 -1.93 3.27 4.85
C GLU A 112 -3.03 4.28 4.50
N LEU A 113 -4.26 3.81 4.23
CA LEU A 113 -5.36 4.64 3.75
C LEU A 113 -6.45 4.91 4.79
N SER A 114 -6.31 4.35 5.98
CA SER A 114 -7.06 4.68 7.21
C SER A 114 -6.47 3.82 8.33
N GLY A 115 -6.01 4.44 9.43
CA GLY A 115 -5.48 3.73 10.58
C GLY A 115 -4.55 4.55 11.46
N TYR A 116 -3.78 3.83 12.29
CA TYR A 116 -2.85 4.41 13.28
C TYR A 116 -1.41 4.53 12.75
N GLY A 117 -1.24 4.64 11.43
CA GLY A 117 0.05 4.57 10.76
C GLY A 117 1.03 5.68 11.15
N VAL A 118 0.56 6.91 11.42
CA VAL A 118 1.44 8.00 11.89
C VAL A 118 2.02 7.69 13.27
N GLN A 119 1.22 7.14 14.18
CA GLN A 119 1.68 6.77 15.51
C GLN A 119 2.66 5.59 15.44
N LEU A 120 2.38 4.60 14.58
CA LEU A 120 3.26 3.47 14.31
C LEU A 120 4.58 3.90 13.66
N ALA A 121 4.54 4.84 12.72
CA ALA A 121 5.75 5.39 12.09
C ALA A 121 6.67 6.03 13.13
N LYS A 122 6.11 6.80 14.07
CA LYS A 122 6.88 7.42 15.15
C LYS A 122 7.63 6.40 16.01
N VAL A 123 6.98 5.32 16.44
CA VAL A 123 7.64 4.29 17.27
C VAL A 123 8.69 3.49 16.47
N ILE A 124 8.49 3.34 15.15
CA ILE A 124 9.50 2.74 14.25
C ILE A 124 10.72 3.68 14.11
N GLU A 125 10.50 4.98 13.95
CA GLU A 125 11.56 5.98 13.86
C GLU A 125 12.37 6.10 15.16
N GLU A 126 11.71 5.96 16.31
CA GLU A 126 12.34 5.92 17.64
C GLU A 126 13.07 4.60 17.91
N GLY A 127 12.88 3.57 17.09
CA GLY A 127 13.53 2.27 17.21
C GLY A 127 12.89 1.32 18.22
N TRP A 128 11.66 1.59 18.67
CA TRP A 128 10.91 0.69 19.56
C TRP A 128 10.30 -0.52 18.82
N LEU A 129 10.09 -0.39 17.52
CA LEU A 129 9.57 -1.45 16.66
C LEU A 129 10.31 -1.45 15.31
N PRO A 130 10.73 -2.62 14.78
CA PRO A 130 11.06 -2.70 13.37
C PRO A 130 9.79 -2.61 12.53
N GLY A 131 9.90 -2.07 11.31
CA GLY A 131 8.74 -1.92 10.43
C GLY A 131 9.06 -1.18 9.13
N PRO A 132 8.09 -1.08 8.21
CA PRO A 132 8.25 -0.36 6.95
C PRO A 132 8.32 1.16 7.15
N ASN A 133 8.62 1.90 6.09
CA ASN A 133 8.25 3.31 5.98
C ASN A 133 6.72 3.40 5.81
N ILE A 134 6.03 4.19 6.64
CA ILE A 134 4.56 4.29 6.59
C ILE A 134 4.15 5.66 6.05
N TYR A 135 3.39 5.66 4.97
CA TYR A 135 2.79 6.85 4.35
C TYR A 135 1.28 6.83 4.57
N SER A 136 0.84 7.40 5.69
CA SER A 136 -0.54 7.29 6.17
C SER A 136 -1.44 8.42 5.66
N ALA A 137 -2.71 8.09 5.37
CA ALA A 137 -3.81 9.03 5.17
C ALA A 137 -4.42 9.52 6.50
N VAL A 138 -4.06 8.86 7.61
CA VAL A 138 -4.62 8.99 8.96
C VAL A 138 -6.07 8.53 9.02
N SER A 139 -6.95 9.20 8.29
CA SER A 139 -8.37 8.88 8.26
C SER A 139 -8.90 8.94 6.84
N ILE A 140 -9.78 8.00 6.54
CA ILE A 140 -10.64 8.11 5.35
C ILE A 140 -11.62 9.25 5.56
N LEU A 141 -11.75 10.12 4.57
CA LEU A 141 -12.80 11.13 4.52
C LEU A 141 -14.05 10.53 3.88
N SER A 142 -15.21 10.72 4.51
CA SER A 142 -16.49 10.22 4.03
C SER A 142 -17.57 11.28 4.24
N THR A 143 -18.60 11.29 3.41
CA THR A 143 -19.83 12.04 3.73
C THR A 143 -20.55 11.36 4.89
N THR A 144 -21.45 12.09 5.56
CA THR A 144 -22.47 11.46 6.41
C THR A 144 -23.27 10.46 5.56
N ALA A 145 -23.57 9.29 6.13
CA ALA A 145 -24.13 8.16 5.40
C ALA A 145 -23.30 7.75 4.17
N GLY A 146 -21.98 7.92 4.20
CA GLY A 146 -21.04 7.35 3.23
C GLY A 146 -20.38 6.06 3.72
N HIS A 147 -19.39 5.57 2.97
CA HIS A 147 -18.70 4.30 3.22
C HIS A 147 -17.95 4.26 4.55
N GLY A 148 -17.43 5.42 4.99
CA GLY A 148 -16.75 5.54 6.28
C GLY A 148 -17.69 5.67 7.48
N ASP A 149 -19.01 5.74 7.29
CA ASP A 149 -19.96 5.97 8.37
C ASP A 149 -20.43 4.64 9.01
N ALA A 150 -20.41 4.57 10.34
CA ALA A 150 -20.91 3.41 11.08
C ALA A 150 -22.40 3.61 11.44
N ARG A 151 -23.29 3.31 10.50
CA ARG A 151 -24.75 3.58 10.61
C ARG A 151 -25.46 2.82 11.72
N THR A 152 -24.85 1.75 12.23
CA THR A 152 -25.28 0.97 13.41
C THR A 152 -25.06 1.70 14.73
N VAL A 153 -24.23 2.75 14.74
CA VAL A 153 -23.93 3.60 15.90
C VAL A 153 -24.65 4.94 15.75
N PRO A 154 -25.30 5.48 16.80
CA PRO A 154 -25.89 6.81 16.72
C PRO A 154 -24.86 7.86 16.27
N LEU A 155 -25.19 8.67 15.26
CA LEU A 155 -24.27 9.61 14.61
C LEU A 155 -23.43 10.44 15.60
N LYS A 156 -24.06 10.95 16.67
CA LYS A 156 -23.34 11.77 17.66
C LYS A 156 -22.28 10.98 18.45
N ALA A 157 -22.55 9.71 18.73
CA ALA A 157 -21.60 8.82 19.38
C ALA A 157 -20.44 8.46 18.44
N PHE A 158 -20.74 8.20 17.16
CA PHE A 158 -19.71 7.94 16.16
C PHE A 158 -18.80 9.15 15.93
N GLN A 159 -19.37 10.36 15.79
CA GLN A 159 -18.60 11.61 15.75
C GLN A 159 -17.74 11.82 17.00
N ASN A 160 -18.22 11.40 18.18
CA ASN A 160 -17.43 11.45 19.39
C ASN A 160 -16.24 10.49 19.34
N GLN A 161 -16.40 9.27 18.83
CA GLN A 161 -15.30 8.31 18.63
C GLN A 161 -14.26 8.84 17.64
N ILE A 162 -14.70 9.43 16.51
CA ILE A 162 -13.83 10.13 15.55
C ILE A 162 -13.01 11.22 16.24
N ALA A 163 -13.66 12.07 17.05
CA ALA A 163 -12.98 13.13 17.79
C ALA A 163 -11.94 12.60 18.80
N HIS A 164 -12.03 11.32 19.19
CA HIS A 164 -11.12 10.64 20.10
C HIS A 164 -10.17 9.66 19.39
N GLY A 165 -10.01 9.76 18.07
CA GLY A 165 -8.93 9.08 17.35
C GLY A 165 -9.34 7.86 16.53
N LEU A 166 -10.64 7.57 16.39
CA LEU A 166 -11.08 6.59 15.38
C LEU A 166 -10.65 7.08 13.98
N PRO A 167 -10.00 6.25 13.14
CA PRO A 167 -9.39 6.67 11.87
C PRO A 167 -10.39 6.86 10.72
N CYS A 168 -11.47 7.57 10.99
CA CYS A 168 -12.49 8.02 10.04
C CYS A 168 -12.75 9.51 10.26
N HIS A 169 -13.21 10.22 9.24
CA HIS A 169 -13.63 11.61 9.36
C HIS A 169 -14.84 11.89 8.46
N LEU A 170 -15.96 12.25 9.09
CA LEU A 170 -17.15 12.70 8.37
C LEU A 170 -17.06 14.19 8.06
N CYS A 171 -17.42 14.57 6.83
CA CYS A 171 -17.51 15.96 6.42
C CYS A 171 -18.55 16.14 5.32
N ASP A 172 -19.40 17.16 5.46
CA ASP A 172 -20.46 17.48 4.52
C ASP A 172 -20.38 18.97 4.10
N GLY A 173 -20.36 19.21 2.80
CA GLY A 173 -20.14 20.50 2.18
C GLY A 173 -18.66 20.86 2.01
N VAL A 174 -18.41 21.78 1.06
CA VAL A 174 -17.07 22.23 0.66
C VAL A 174 -16.22 22.71 1.84
N ASP A 175 -16.79 23.52 2.74
CA ASP A 175 -16.06 24.09 3.87
C ASP A 175 -15.59 23.03 4.87
N GLU A 176 -16.45 22.05 5.16
CA GLU A 176 -16.08 20.93 6.03
C GLU A 176 -15.05 20.02 5.37
N CYS A 177 -15.18 19.76 4.07
CA CYS A 177 -14.22 18.97 3.31
C CYS A 177 -12.81 19.61 3.33
N VAL A 178 -12.72 20.93 3.12
CA VAL A 178 -11.45 21.68 3.22
C VAL A 178 -10.87 21.57 4.63
N LYS A 179 -11.71 21.73 5.67
CA LYS A 179 -11.27 21.58 7.06
C LYS A 179 -10.80 20.15 7.35
N ALA A 180 -11.50 19.14 6.86
CA ALA A 180 -11.17 17.73 7.04
C ALA A 180 -9.77 17.41 6.47
N VAL A 181 -9.47 17.86 5.25
CA VAL A 181 -8.13 17.72 4.64
C VAL A 181 -7.07 18.37 5.53
N ARG A 182 -7.31 19.59 6.03
CA ARG A 182 -6.37 20.28 6.92
C ARG A 182 -6.16 19.55 8.25
N VAL A 183 -7.19 18.92 8.80
CA VAL A 183 -7.08 18.10 10.01
C VAL A 183 -6.16 16.90 9.75
N GLN A 184 -6.30 16.21 8.62
CA GLN A 184 -5.40 15.09 8.29
C GLN A 184 -3.96 15.55 8.10
N ILE A 185 -3.75 16.69 7.43
CA ILE A 185 -2.42 17.30 7.29
C ILE A 185 -1.82 17.64 8.66
N ARG A 186 -2.60 18.26 9.55
CA ARG A 186 -2.19 18.55 10.93
C ARG A 186 -1.77 17.28 11.67
N ASN A 187 -2.47 16.18 11.44
CA ASN A 187 -2.21 14.89 12.06
C ASN A 187 -1.07 14.11 11.38
N GLY A 188 -0.43 14.67 10.34
CA GLY A 188 0.79 14.12 9.74
C GLY A 188 0.59 13.36 8.42
N ALA A 189 -0.60 13.46 7.80
CA ALA A 189 -0.92 12.75 6.58
C ALA A 189 0.09 12.98 5.43
N LYS A 190 0.41 11.90 4.71
CA LYS A 190 1.30 11.89 3.53
C LYS A 190 0.54 11.67 2.22
N VAL A 191 -0.76 11.38 2.30
CA VAL A 191 -1.74 11.26 1.22
C VAL A 191 -3.11 11.58 1.82
N ILE A 192 -4.11 11.91 1.02
CA ILE A 192 -5.50 12.03 1.48
C ILE A 192 -6.31 10.87 0.90
N LYS A 193 -7.17 10.23 1.70
CA LYS A 193 -8.09 9.17 1.25
C LYS A 193 -9.53 9.68 1.31
N ILE A 194 -10.30 9.44 0.26
CA ILE A 194 -11.75 9.71 0.22
C ILE A 194 -12.54 8.44 -0.10
N ALA A 195 -13.75 8.35 0.44
CA ALA A 195 -14.82 7.49 -0.02
C ALA A 195 -15.62 8.20 -1.11
N ALA A 196 -15.36 7.88 -2.39
CA ALA A 196 -16.06 8.50 -3.52
C ALA A 196 -17.19 7.61 -4.09
N SER A 197 -17.38 6.41 -3.54
CA SER A 197 -18.57 5.58 -3.73
C SER A 197 -18.90 4.77 -2.47
N GLY A 198 -20.04 4.09 -2.48
CA GLY A 198 -20.35 3.05 -1.49
C GLY A 198 -19.39 1.87 -1.52
N GLY A 199 -19.46 1.00 -0.51
CA GLY A 199 -18.58 -0.16 -0.35
C GLY A 199 -19.24 -1.49 -0.69
N VAL A 200 -18.43 -2.53 -0.88
CA VAL A 200 -18.92 -3.90 -1.16
C VAL A 200 -19.63 -4.52 0.06
N SER A 201 -19.15 -4.21 1.26
CA SER A 201 -19.57 -4.87 2.51
C SER A 201 -20.17 -3.89 3.53
N SER A 202 -20.54 -2.68 3.09
CA SER A 202 -21.05 -1.62 3.95
C SER A 202 -22.58 -1.68 4.06
N ASP A 203 -23.10 -1.59 5.28
CA ASP A 203 -24.54 -1.65 5.53
C ASP A 203 -25.21 -0.33 5.15
N GLY A 204 -25.95 -0.29 4.05
CA GLY A 204 -26.83 0.83 3.68
C GLY A 204 -26.24 1.89 2.75
N ASP A 205 -25.10 1.62 2.10
CA ASP A 205 -24.75 2.27 0.83
C ASP A 205 -24.69 1.27 -0.31
N ASP A 206 -24.46 1.78 -1.51
CA ASP A 206 -24.43 1.02 -2.75
C ASP A 206 -23.17 1.40 -3.52
N ILE A 207 -22.43 0.39 -4.00
CA ILE A 207 -21.26 0.55 -4.87
C ILE A 207 -21.52 1.40 -6.11
N LEU A 208 -22.78 1.47 -6.56
CA LEU A 208 -23.24 2.26 -7.71
C LEU A 208 -23.41 3.76 -7.40
N THR A 209 -23.47 4.12 -6.13
CA THR A 209 -23.72 5.51 -5.71
C THR A 209 -22.42 6.29 -5.57
N GLN A 210 -22.36 7.46 -6.21
CA GLN A 210 -21.30 8.43 -5.97
C GLN A 210 -21.46 9.02 -4.57
N GLN A 211 -20.34 9.08 -3.85
CA GLN A 211 -20.21 9.77 -2.58
C GLN A 211 -19.33 11.00 -2.78
N PHE A 212 -19.64 12.07 -2.04
CA PHE A 212 -19.26 13.46 -2.34
C PHE A 212 -19.81 14.00 -3.68
N SER A 213 -20.21 15.26 -3.66
CA SER A 213 -20.45 16.07 -4.85
C SER A 213 -19.14 16.36 -5.59
N ASP A 214 -19.25 16.75 -6.86
CA ASP A 214 -18.11 17.17 -7.67
C ASP A 214 -17.40 18.38 -7.06
N GLU A 215 -18.15 19.31 -6.46
CA GLU A 215 -17.61 20.49 -5.76
C GLU A 215 -16.80 20.11 -4.52
N GLU A 216 -17.29 19.16 -3.72
CA GLU A 216 -16.58 18.67 -2.55
C GLU A 216 -15.29 17.94 -2.96
N MET A 217 -15.34 17.03 -3.93
CA MET A 217 -14.14 16.35 -4.42
C MET A 217 -13.11 17.33 -4.98
N ALA A 218 -13.54 18.31 -5.78
CA ALA A 218 -12.66 19.34 -6.31
C ALA A 218 -12.02 20.17 -5.18
N ALA A 219 -12.77 20.50 -4.12
CA ALA A 219 -12.25 21.23 -2.98
C ALA A 219 -11.22 20.42 -2.17
N ILE A 220 -11.48 19.12 -1.95
CA ILE A 220 -10.55 18.19 -1.29
C ILE A 220 -9.24 18.12 -2.09
N VAL A 221 -9.32 17.86 -3.39
CA VAL A 221 -8.14 17.76 -4.27
C VAL A 221 -7.36 19.07 -4.31
N ALA A 222 -8.05 20.21 -4.38
CA ALA A 222 -7.41 21.53 -4.37
C ALA A 222 -6.66 21.81 -3.05
N GLU A 223 -7.26 21.49 -1.90
CA GLU A 223 -6.62 21.68 -0.58
C GLU A 223 -5.45 20.71 -0.36
N ALA A 224 -5.59 19.46 -0.79
CA ALA A 224 -4.50 18.47 -0.78
C ALA A 224 -3.33 18.93 -1.67
N GLY A 225 -3.64 19.41 -2.88
CA GLY A 225 -2.68 19.92 -3.85
C GLY A 225 -1.89 21.15 -3.36
N ARG A 226 -2.54 22.08 -2.63
CA ARG A 226 -1.85 23.20 -1.95
C ARG A 226 -0.75 22.73 -1.00
N ASN A 227 -0.91 21.52 -0.44
CA ASN A 227 0.05 20.88 0.44
C ASN A 227 0.88 19.79 -0.25
N ARG A 228 0.83 19.74 -1.59
CA ARG A 228 1.52 18.80 -2.47
C ARG A 228 1.20 17.33 -2.17
N LEU A 229 0.01 17.06 -1.66
CA LEU A 229 -0.49 15.71 -1.38
C LEU A 229 -1.33 15.22 -2.56
N ALA A 230 -1.21 13.92 -2.86
CA ALA A 230 -2.14 13.22 -3.73
C ALA A 230 -3.43 12.86 -2.98
N VAL A 231 -4.51 12.66 -3.74
CA VAL A 231 -5.77 12.10 -3.23
C VAL A 231 -5.98 10.71 -3.83
N ALA A 232 -6.28 9.76 -2.95
CA ALA A 232 -6.67 8.38 -3.22
C ALA A 232 -8.20 8.26 -3.08
N ALA A 233 -8.87 7.70 -4.08
CA ALA A 233 -10.33 7.55 -4.08
C ALA A 233 -10.76 6.08 -4.09
N HIS A 234 -11.45 5.68 -3.02
CA HIS A 234 -12.26 4.46 -2.99
C HIS A 234 -13.42 4.63 -3.98
N CYS A 235 -13.40 3.87 -5.09
CA CYS A 235 -14.42 3.93 -6.12
C CYS A 235 -14.72 2.54 -6.70
N HIS A 236 -15.99 2.16 -6.76
CA HIS A 236 -16.42 0.94 -7.45
C HIS A 236 -17.05 1.23 -8.82
N ALA A 237 -18.05 2.11 -8.89
CA ALA A 237 -18.79 2.38 -10.12
C ALA A 237 -18.10 3.35 -11.09
N ASN A 238 -18.30 3.13 -12.40
CA ASN A 238 -17.69 3.94 -13.46
C ASN A 238 -17.93 5.44 -13.31
N ALA A 239 -19.17 5.84 -12.95
CA ALA A 239 -19.53 7.24 -12.75
C ALA A 239 -18.67 7.90 -11.65
N SER A 240 -18.53 7.25 -10.50
CA SER A 240 -17.71 7.71 -9.38
C SER A 240 -16.21 7.73 -9.73
N ILE A 241 -15.74 6.76 -10.51
CA ILE A 241 -14.36 6.72 -11.02
C ILE A 241 -14.09 7.93 -11.91
N LEU A 242 -14.98 8.22 -12.86
CA LEU A 242 -14.87 9.40 -13.74
C LEU A 242 -14.88 10.70 -12.94
N ALA A 243 -15.78 10.82 -11.96
CA ALA A 243 -15.88 12.02 -11.11
C ALA A 243 -14.59 12.23 -10.30
N ALA A 244 -14.06 11.18 -9.66
CA ALA A 244 -12.80 11.24 -8.92
C ALA A 244 -11.62 11.64 -9.83
N ILE A 245 -11.50 11.05 -11.03
CA ILE A 245 -10.45 11.39 -11.98
C ILE A 245 -10.58 12.85 -12.48
N LYS A 246 -11.81 13.31 -12.74
CA LYS A 246 -12.08 14.70 -13.17
C LYS A 246 -11.75 15.71 -12.07
N ALA A 247 -12.05 15.38 -10.81
CA ALA A 247 -11.68 16.20 -9.66
C ALA A 247 -10.15 16.28 -9.45
N GLY A 248 -9.41 15.28 -9.95
CA GLY A 248 -7.95 15.22 -9.93
C GLY A 248 -7.37 14.24 -8.90
N CYS A 249 -8.15 13.25 -8.46
CA CYS A 249 -7.62 12.11 -7.72
C CYS A 249 -6.56 11.40 -8.56
N ARG A 250 -5.46 11.02 -7.91
CA ARG A 250 -4.27 10.45 -8.58
C ARG A 250 -4.25 8.93 -8.54
N THR A 251 -4.95 8.34 -7.58
CA THR A 251 -5.13 6.90 -7.50
C THR A 251 -6.59 6.55 -7.33
N ILE A 252 -6.99 5.48 -8.00
CA ILE A 252 -8.30 4.86 -7.86
C ILE A 252 -8.09 3.49 -7.22
N GLU A 253 -8.81 3.26 -6.13
CA GLU A 253 -8.81 1.97 -5.44
C GLU A 253 -10.02 1.14 -5.86
N HIS A 254 -9.83 -0.18 -5.99
CA HIS A 254 -10.82 -1.19 -6.38
C HIS A 254 -11.21 -1.15 -7.87
N ALA A 255 -11.91 -0.10 -8.31
CA ALA A 255 -12.41 0.06 -9.68
C ALA A 255 -13.20 -1.15 -10.22
N THR A 256 -14.17 -1.65 -9.45
CA THR A 256 -14.91 -2.88 -9.75
C THR A 256 -15.68 -2.85 -11.08
N LEU A 257 -16.30 -1.73 -11.44
CA LEU A 257 -17.17 -1.58 -12.62
C LEU A 257 -16.57 -0.59 -13.60
N LEU A 258 -15.33 -0.82 -14.03
CA LEU A 258 -14.58 0.07 -14.90
C LEU A 258 -15.02 -0.04 -16.36
N GLU A 259 -15.37 1.08 -16.99
CA GLU A 259 -15.72 1.16 -18.41
C GLU A 259 -14.65 1.89 -19.24
N ASP A 260 -14.81 1.85 -20.56
CA ASP A 260 -13.77 2.24 -21.51
C ASP A 260 -13.43 3.74 -21.47
N ASP A 261 -14.39 4.58 -21.10
CA ASP A 261 -14.20 6.02 -20.95
C ASP A 261 -13.33 6.37 -19.73
N ALA A 262 -13.57 5.71 -18.59
CA ALA A 262 -12.73 5.83 -17.41
C ALA A 262 -11.33 5.26 -17.67
N VAL A 263 -11.22 4.09 -18.32
CA VAL A 263 -9.92 3.53 -18.73
C VAL A 263 -9.13 4.52 -19.57
N LYS A 264 -9.76 5.08 -20.61
CA LYS A 264 -9.13 6.09 -21.48
C LYS A 264 -8.64 7.28 -20.66
N LEU A 265 -9.47 7.77 -19.75
CA LEU A 265 -9.12 8.93 -18.92
C LEU A 265 -7.99 8.62 -17.93
N MET A 266 -7.93 7.41 -17.37
CA MET A 266 -6.83 6.96 -16.51
C MET A 266 -5.50 6.94 -17.27
N VAL A 267 -5.50 6.44 -18.52
CA VAL A 267 -4.31 6.47 -19.39
C VAL A 267 -3.92 7.91 -19.72
N GLU A 268 -4.87 8.74 -20.16
CA GLU A 268 -4.60 10.14 -20.55
C GLU A 268 -4.05 10.99 -19.40
N LYS A 269 -4.49 10.73 -18.17
CA LYS A 269 -4.11 11.50 -16.97
C LYS A 269 -3.06 10.82 -16.09
N ASP A 270 -2.54 9.66 -16.49
CA ASP A 270 -1.56 8.88 -15.72
C ASP A 270 -2.06 8.57 -14.28
N VAL A 271 -3.34 8.21 -14.16
CA VAL A 271 -3.96 7.82 -12.88
C VAL A 271 -3.67 6.35 -12.61
N LEU A 272 -3.13 6.05 -11.43
CA LEU A 272 -2.81 4.67 -11.07
C LEU A 272 -4.06 3.93 -10.57
N LEU A 273 -4.19 2.67 -10.98
CA LEU A 273 -5.13 1.72 -10.41
C LEU A 273 -4.45 0.90 -9.31
N ILE A 274 -5.11 0.78 -8.16
CA ILE A 274 -4.79 -0.18 -7.10
C ILE A 274 -6.00 -1.10 -6.93
N ALA A 275 -5.90 -2.31 -7.48
CA ALA A 275 -7.05 -3.20 -7.61
C ALA A 275 -7.49 -3.84 -6.27
N THR A 276 -6.57 -4.11 -5.34
CA THR A 276 -6.88 -4.77 -4.06
C THR A 276 -7.66 -6.07 -4.22
N ARG A 277 -7.21 -6.90 -5.15
CA ARG A 277 -7.91 -8.11 -5.53
C ARG A 277 -8.00 -9.12 -4.39
N SER A 278 -6.99 -9.17 -3.54
CA SER A 278 -6.92 -10.09 -2.40
C SER A 278 -8.10 -9.98 -1.43
N SER A 279 -8.69 -8.79 -1.24
CA SER A 279 -9.86 -8.63 -0.37
C SER A 279 -11.07 -9.41 -0.90
N LEU A 280 -11.40 -9.27 -2.19
CA LEU A 280 -12.50 -10.02 -2.82
C LEU A 280 -12.24 -11.53 -2.86
N GLU A 281 -10.99 -11.95 -3.06
CA GLU A 281 -10.61 -13.36 -3.05
C GLU A 281 -10.76 -13.99 -1.66
N PHE A 282 -10.53 -13.21 -0.60
CA PHE A 282 -10.85 -13.62 0.76
C PHE A 282 -12.37 -13.80 0.94
N LEU A 283 -13.18 -12.79 0.61
CA LEU A 283 -14.64 -12.87 0.81
C LEU A 283 -15.25 -14.13 0.16
N ILE A 284 -14.78 -14.50 -1.03
CA ILE A 284 -15.29 -15.65 -1.81
C ILE A 284 -14.86 -16.99 -1.25
N LYS A 285 -13.69 -17.08 -0.60
CA LYS A 285 -13.20 -18.33 -0.01
C LYS A 285 -13.86 -18.67 1.34
N HIS A 286 -14.67 -17.74 1.87
CA HIS A 286 -15.32 -17.86 3.16
C HIS A 286 -16.85 -17.69 3.07
N PRO A 287 -17.55 -18.53 2.26
CA PRO A 287 -19.01 -18.46 2.10
C PRO A 287 -19.77 -18.59 3.42
N GLU A 288 -19.19 -19.26 4.42
CA GLU A 288 -19.78 -19.46 5.76
C GLU A 288 -20.01 -18.17 6.55
N LEU A 289 -19.38 -17.05 6.14
CA LEU A 289 -19.52 -15.75 6.79
C LEU A 289 -20.71 -14.93 6.25
N TRP A 290 -21.37 -15.40 5.20
CA TRP A 290 -22.36 -14.62 4.45
C TRP A 290 -23.70 -15.35 4.33
N SER A 291 -24.78 -14.59 4.22
CA SER A 291 -26.05 -15.15 3.75
C SER A 291 -25.93 -15.59 2.29
N PRO A 292 -26.77 -16.53 1.80
CA PRO A 292 -26.75 -16.93 0.38
C PRO A 292 -26.90 -15.75 -0.60
N GLU A 293 -27.70 -14.75 -0.24
CA GLU A 293 -27.92 -13.53 -1.05
C GLU A 293 -26.66 -12.66 -1.09
N GLN A 294 -26.05 -12.39 0.08
CA GLN A 294 -24.80 -11.64 0.16
C GLN A 294 -23.67 -12.35 -0.60
N TYR A 295 -23.58 -13.67 -0.47
CA TYR A 295 -22.56 -14.44 -1.18
C TYR A 295 -22.70 -14.35 -2.70
N GLU A 296 -23.93 -14.38 -3.23
CA GLU A 296 -24.14 -14.21 -4.68
C GLU A 296 -23.75 -12.80 -5.16
N GLN A 297 -24.07 -11.76 -4.39
CA GLN A 297 -23.63 -10.40 -4.68
C GLN A 297 -22.10 -10.29 -4.70
N ILE A 298 -21.41 -10.89 -3.72
CA ILE A 298 -19.95 -10.93 -3.68
C ILE A 298 -19.40 -11.66 -4.92
N ARG A 299 -20.03 -12.75 -5.38
CA ARG A 299 -19.64 -13.47 -6.60
C ARG A 299 -19.75 -12.60 -7.85
N GLU A 300 -20.84 -11.84 -7.97
CA GLU A 300 -21.05 -10.92 -9.09
C GLU A 300 -20.02 -9.77 -9.06
N VAL A 301 -19.82 -9.14 -7.92
CA VAL A 301 -18.80 -8.10 -7.70
C VAL A 301 -17.41 -8.63 -8.05
N LYS A 302 -17.07 -9.84 -7.61
CA LYS A 302 -15.80 -10.51 -7.93
C LYS A 302 -15.61 -10.59 -9.45
N ARG A 303 -16.63 -11.07 -10.18
CA ARG A 303 -16.57 -11.26 -11.63
C ARG A 303 -16.33 -9.93 -12.34
N HIS A 304 -17.11 -8.91 -12.00
CA HIS A 304 -16.93 -7.56 -12.57
C HIS A 304 -15.55 -6.98 -12.29
N HIS A 305 -15.07 -7.13 -11.06
CA HIS A 305 -13.74 -6.67 -10.71
C HIS A 305 -12.63 -7.36 -11.52
N GLU A 306 -12.73 -8.67 -11.78
CA GLU A 306 -11.74 -9.35 -12.63
C GLU A 306 -11.73 -8.80 -14.06
N GLU A 307 -12.92 -8.59 -14.62
CA GLU A 307 -13.07 -8.03 -15.96
C GLU A 307 -12.50 -6.62 -16.04
N SER A 308 -12.79 -5.78 -15.05
CA SER A 308 -12.27 -4.42 -14.91
C SER A 308 -10.74 -4.38 -14.79
N TYR A 309 -10.17 -5.26 -13.96
CA TYR A 309 -8.72 -5.30 -13.77
C TYR A 309 -8.00 -5.76 -15.05
N ARG A 310 -8.49 -6.83 -15.70
CA ARG A 310 -7.95 -7.27 -17.01
C ARG A 310 -8.08 -6.19 -18.08
N LYS A 311 -9.20 -5.47 -18.10
CA LYS A 311 -9.43 -4.36 -19.02
C LYS A 311 -8.42 -3.25 -18.83
N ALA A 312 -8.20 -2.80 -17.59
CA ALA A 312 -7.24 -1.76 -17.25
C ALA A 312 -5.81 -2.16 -17.67
N VAL A 313 -5.38 -3.37 -17.32
CA VAL A 313 -4.08 -3.93 -17.70
C VAL A 313 -3.90 -3.96 -19.22
N LYS A 314 -4.88 -4.52 -19.95
CA LYS A 314 -4.84 -4.61 -21.41
C LYS A 314 -4.75 -3.25 -22.09
N ALA A 315 -5.39 -2.24 -21.52
CA ALA A 315 -5.38 -0.87 -22.05
C ALA A 315 -4.12 -0.07 -21.70
N GLY A 316 -3.22 -0.63 -20.86
CA GLY A 316 -1.99 0.05 -20.44
C GLY A 316 -2.19 1.06 -19.31
N VAL A 317 -3.29 0.95 -18.53
CA VAL A 317 -3.42 1.69 -17.27
C VAL A 317 -2.30 1.25 -16.33
N ARG A 318 -1.61 2.21 -15.71
CA ARG A 318 -0.53 1.89 -14.77
C ARG A 318 -1.10 1.37 -13.46
N ILE A 319 -0.48 0.31 -12.97
CA ILE A 319 -0.91 -0.39 -11.78
C ILE A 319 0.11 -0.14 -10.65
N ALA A 320 -0.39 0.02 -9.44
CA ALA A 320 0.40 -0.17 -8.22
C ALA A 320 -0.24 -1.29 -7.37
N ILE A 321 0.60 -2.06 -6.68
CA ILE A 321 0.13 -3.17 -5.83
C ILE A 321 -0.41 -2.62 -4.51
N GLY A 322 -1.57 -3.12 -4.07
CA GLY A 322 -2.10 -2.90 -2.73
C GLY A 322 -3.18 -3.91 -2.38
N THR A 323 -3.36 -4.24 -1.11
CA THR A 323 -4.10 -5.45 -0.68
C THR A 323 -5.39 -5.20 0.07
N ASP A 324 -5.56 -3.99 0.59
CA ASP A 324 -6.65 -3.57 1.49
C ASP A 324 -6.64 -4.33 2.84
N ILE A 325 -5.54 -4.99 3.20
CA ILE A 325 -5.45 -5.76 4.45
C ILE A 325 -5.66 -4.84 5.66
N LEU A 326 -6.64 -5.20 6.50
CA LEU A 326 -6.93 -4.56 7.78
C LEU A 326 -6.99 -5.51 8.99
N ILE A 327 -6.97 -6.83 8.75
CA ILE A 327 -7.25 -7.84 9.78
C ILE A 327 -5.97 -8.24 10.52
N SER A 328 -6.03 -8.13 11.84
CA SER A 328 -5.01 -8.55 12.80
C SER A 328 -5.29 -9.94 13.40
N SER A 329 -6.29 -10.69 12.93
CA SER A 329 -6.46 -12.08 13.37
C SER A 329 -5.55 -13.01 12.56
N LEU A 330 -4.85 -13.93 13.23
CA LEU A 330 -4.02 -14.95 12.56
C LEU A 330 -4.85 -16.12 12.00
N ASP A 331 -6.06 -16.30 12.50
CA ASP A 331 -6.98 -17.35 12.04
C ASP A 331 -7.60 -17.01 10.67
N ILE A 332 -7.42 -15.78 10.21
CA ILE A 332 -7.91 -15.28 8.93
C ILE A 332 -6.72 -15.15 7.96
N PRO A 333 -6.71 -15.86 6.81
CA PRO A 333 -5.59 -15.85 5.88
C PRO A 333 -5.30 -14.49 5.21
N TRP A 334 -6.30 -13.58 5.17
CA TRP A 334 -6.12 -12.21 4.68
C TRP A 334 -5.70 -11.29 5.83
N ASN A 335 -4.45 -11.44 6.26
CA ASN A 335 -3.85 -10.71 7.36
C ASN A 335 -2.47 -10.14 7.00
N HIS A 336 -1.94 -9.27 7.86
CA HIS A 336 -0.65 -8.63 7.65
C HIS A 336 0.50 -9.66 7.58
N GLY A 337 1.34 -9.52 6.55
CA GLY A 337 2.39 -10.47 6.20
C GLY A 337 2.05 -11.34 4.98
N MET A 338 0.76 -11.47 4.63
CA MET A 338 0.31 -12.16 3.42
C MET A 338 0.19 -11.24 2.20
N ASN A 339 0.72 -10.02 2.30
CA ASN A 339 0.58 -8.94 1.32
C ASN A 339 1.07 -9.34 -0.10
N GLY A 340 2.06 -10.24 -0.19
CA GLY A 340 2.64 -10.67 -1.46
C GLY A 340 1.69 -11.41 -2.41
N ILE A 341 0.54 -11.89 -1.92
CA ILE A 341 -0.46 -12.58 -2.76
C ILE A 341 -1.02 -11.69 -3.87
N GLU A 342 -1.01 -10.38 -3.69
CA GLU A 342 -1.53 -9.43 -4.68
C GLU A 342 -0.73 -9.47 -6.00
N PHE A 343 0.55 -9.83 -5.97
CA PHE A 343 1.37 -9.96 -7.17
C PHE A 343 0.88 -11.10 -8.07
N LYS A 344 0.42 -12.21 -7.48
CA LYS A 344 -0.22 -13.31 -8.22
C LYS A 344 -1.44 -12.80 -8.97
N TYR A 345 -2.31 -12.06 -8.29
CA TYR A 345 -3.53 -11.52 -8.89
C TYR A 345 -3.26 -10.50 -10.00
N ALA A 346 -2.18 -9.72 -9.86
CA ALA A 346 -1.75 -8.82 -10.91
C ALA A 346 -1.28 -9.57 -12.17
N VAL A 347 -0.60 -10.72 -12.01
CA VAL A 347 -0.22 -11.60 -13.12
C VAL A 347 -1.44 -12.29 -13.74
N GLU A 348 -2.38 -12.78 -12.92
CA GLU A 348 -3.66 -13.36 -13.40
C GLU A 348 -4.51 -12.34 -14.17
N ALA A 349 -4.39 -11.04 -13.84
CA ALA A 349 -5.03 -9.95 -14.58
C ALA A 349 -4.34 -9.62 -15.91
N GLY A 350 -3.14 -10.17 -16.16
CA GLY A 350 -2.45 -10.08 -17.45
C GLY A 350 -1.12 -9.31 -17.41
N LEU A 351 -0.62 -8.89 -16.25
CA LEU A 351 0.75 -8.38 -16.16
C LEU A 351 1.75 -9.54 -16.29
N SER A 352 2.88 -9.29 -16.96
CA SER A 352 4.04 -10.17 -16.80
C SER A 352 4.59 -10.10 -15.35
N PRO A 353 5.32 -11.11 -14.87
CA PRO A 353 5.96 -11.07 -13.55
C PRO A 353 6.82 -9.82 -13.33
N LEU A 354 7.57 -9.38 -14.35
CA LEU A 354 8.39 -8.15 -14.26
C LEU A 354 7.53 -6.90 -14.11
N GLN A 355 6.38 -6.81 -14.81
CA GLN A 355 5.45 -5.69 -14.66
C GLN A 355 4.72 -5.71 -13.31
N ALA A 356 4.41 -6.89 -12.77
CA ALA A 356 3.85 -7.01 -11.42
C ALA A 356 4.86 -6.54 -10.36
N ILE A 357 6.14 -6.90 -10.51
CA ILE A 357 7.23 -6.38 -9.68
C ILE A 357 7.33 -4.85 -9.80
N GLU A 358 7.28 -4.31 -11.02
CA GLU A 358 7.31 -2.86 -11.24
C GLU A 358 6.13 -2.16 -10.55
N ALA A 359 4.93 -2.75 -10.60
CA ALA A 359 3.74 -2.25 -9.92
C ALA A 359 3.91 -2.20 -8.38
N GLY A 360 4.58 -3.19 -7.80
CA GLY A 360 4.85 -3.26 -6.36
C GLY A 360 6.16 -2.61 -5.92
N THR A 361 6.90 -1.98 -6.83
CA THR A 361 8.16 -1.31 -6.53
C THR A 361 8.21 0.08 -7.18
N ALA A 362 8.56 0.20 -8.46
CA ALA A 362 8.84 1.50 -9.08
C ALA A 362 7.61 2.40 -9.22
N ASN A 363 6.42 1.84 -9.47
CA ASN A 363 5.19 2.61 -9.59
C ASN A 363 4.66 3.06 -8.21
N ALA A 364 4.95 2.31 -7.16
CA ALA A 364 4.32 2.48 -5.86
C ALA A 364 4.61 3.83 -5.17
N PRO A 365 5.85 4.36 -5.13
CA PRO A 365 6.09 5.70 -4.59
C PRO A 365 5.26 6.80 -5.29
N GLU A 366 4.98 6.64 -6.58
CA GLU A 366 4.25 7.64 -7.38
C GLU A 366 2.79 7.81 -6.93
N THR A 367 2.26 6.85 -6.16
CA THR A 367 0.94 6.94 -5.50
C THR A 367 0.85 8.05 -4.46
N LEU A 368 1.99 8.59 -4.01
CA LEU A 368 2.10 9.74 -3.10
C LEU A 368 2.19 11.07 -3.84
N GLY A 369 2.22 11.05 -5.18
CA GLY A 369 2.36 12.24 -6.00
C GLY A 369 3.64 13.01 -5.73
N PRO A 370 3.60 14.36 -5.62
CA PRO A 370 4.81 15.18 -5.48
C PRO A 370 5.66 14.93 -4.23
N LYS A 371 5.15 14.22 -3.22
CA LYS A 371 5.90 13.82 -2.01
C LYS A 371 6.51 12.43 -2.09
N ALA A 372 6.44 11.77 -3.26
CA ALA A 372 7.08 10.49 -3.48
C ALA A 372 8.58 10.56 -3.11
N PRO A 373 9.08 9.64 -2.27
CA PRO A 373 10.51 9.48 -2.07
C PRO A 373 11.19 8.97 -3.35
N LYS A 374 12.52 9.12 -3.44
CA LYS A 374 13.31 8.40 -4.44
C LYS A 374 13.53 6.96 -3.96
N SER A 375 12.47 6.15 -4.00
CA SER A 375 12.48 4.74 -3.57
C SER A 375 11.88 3.85 -4.67
N GLY A 376 11.76 2.55 -4.42
CA GLY A 376 11.12 1.58 -5.33
C GLY A 376 11.94 1.19 -6.57
N VAL A 377 13.16 1.70 -6.72
CA VAL A 377 14.06 1.38 -7.84
C VAL A 377 15.48 1.22 -7.33
N LEU A 378 16.18 0.17 -7.77
CA LEU A 378 17.61 0.01 -7.52
C LEU A 378 18.39 0.89 -8.49
N LYS A 379 18.65 2.13 -8.10
CA LYS A 379 19.31 3.14 -8.92
C LYS A 379 20.12 4.10 -8.06
N GLU A 380 21.22 4.63 -8.58
CA GLU A 380 22.01 5.65 -7.91
C GLU A 380 21.14 6.84 -7.43
N GLY A 381 21.35 7.26 -6.19
CA GLY A 381 20.63 8.32 -5.51
C GLY A 381 19.28 7.91 -4.90
N TYR A 382 18.81 6.68 -5.11
CA TYR A 382 17.60 6.15 -4.50
C TYR A 382 17.86 5.61 -3.09
N ASP A 383 16.80 5.47 -2.30
CA ASP A 383 16.84 4.87 -0.97
C ASP A 383 17.35 3.42 -1.04
N ALA A 384 18.20 3.04 -0.09
CA ALA A 384 18.68 1.67 0.08
C ALA A 384 17.64 0.80 0.80
N ASP A 385 16.45 0.70 0.21
CA ASP A 385 15.36 -0.20 0.59
C ASP A 385 15.38 -1.41 -0.35
N ILE A 386 15.91 -2.53 0.13
CA ILE A 386 16.36 -3.65 -0.72
C ILE A 386 15.92 -4.96 -0.09
N ILE A 387 15.54 -5.94 -0.90
CA ILE A 387 15.32 -7.31 -0.44
C ILE A 387 16.09 -8.31 -1.29
N ALA A 388 16.44 -9.43 -0.67
CA ALA A 388 16.97 -10.59 -1.38
C ALA A 388 16.03 -11.79 -1.26
N LEU A 389 15.99 -12.60 -2.33
CA LEU A 389 15.12 -13.76 -2.42
C LEU A 389 15.93 -15.04 -2.62
N SER A 390 15.41 -16.15 -2.10
CA SER A 390 15.96 -17.49 -2.35
C SER A 390 15.58 -18.06 -3.72
N LYS A 391 14.56 -17.51 -4.37
CA LYS A 391 14.00 -17.99 -5.64
C LYS A 391 13.69 -16.83 -6.58
N ASN A 392 13.77 -17.07 -7.89
CA ASN A 392 13.52 -16.08 -8.92
C ASN A 392 12.01 -15.81 -9.11
N PRO A 393 11.52 -14.59 -8.81
CA PRO A 393 10.10 -14.25 -8.94
C PRO A 393 9.64 -14.07 -10.40
N LEU A 394 10.57 -14.06 -11.36
CA LEU A 394 10.23 -13.98 -12.78
C LEU A 394 9.80 -15.34 -13.35
N ASP A 395 10.21 -16.43 -12.72
CA ASP A 395 9.83 -17.80 -13.11
C ASP A 395 8.51 -18.22 -12.43
N ASP A 396 8.31 -17.79 -11.17
CA ASP A 396 7.10 -17.98 -10.40
C ASP A 396 6.87 -16.78 -9.49
N ILE A 397 5.85 -15.97 -9.79
CA ILE A 397 5.56 -14.75 -9.01
C ILE A 397 5.07 -15.06 -7.59
N GLU A 398 4.52 -16.26 -7.36
CA GLU A 398 3.96 -16.64 -6.05
C GLU A 398 5.03 -16.74 -4.97
N VAL A 399 6.32 -16.80 -5.34
CA VAL A 399 7.44 -16.76 -4.37
C VAL A 399 7.39 -15.52 -3.48
N LEU A 400 6.83 -14.40 -3.96
CA LEU A 400 6.66 -13.16 -3.19
C LEU A 400 5.56 -13.27 -2.13
N SER A 401 4.65 -14.23 -2.24
CA SER A 401 3.55 -14.48 -1.28
C SER A 401 4.00 -15.22 -0.03
N GLU A 402 5.22 -15.76 -0.02
CA GLU A 402 5.74 -16.59 1.06
C GLU A 402 6.92 -15.86 1.76
N PRO A 403 6.72 -15.31 2.98
CA PRO A 403 7.74 -14.54 3.68
C PRO A 403 9.07 -15.28 3.91
N ARG A 404 9.06 -16.61 3.94
CA ARG A 404 10.29 -17.43 4.06
C ARG A 404 11.20 -17.35 2.85
N ASN A 405 10.68 -16.99 1.67
CA ASN A 405 11.50 -16.78 0.47
C ASN A 405 12.25 -15.45 0.51
N ILE A 406 11.80 -14.48 1.32
CA ILE A 406 12.52 -13.22 1.56
C ILE A 406 13.65 -13.50 2.54
N THR A 407 14.88 -13.67 2.05
CA THR A 407 16.02 -14.07 2.89
C THR A 407 16.66 -12.88 3.59
N HIS A 408 16.64 -11.71 2.94
CA HIS A 408 17.22 -10.50 3.50
C HIS A 408 16.33 -9.28 3.27
N VAL A 409 16.33 -8.36 4.23
CA VAL A 409 15.61 -7.09 4.16
C VAL A 409 16.51 -5.98 4.68
N TRP A 410 16.81 -5.01 3.82
CA TRP A 410 17.42 -3.74 4.16
C TRP A 410 16.38 -2.63 4.06
N LYS A 411 16.37 -1.73 5.05
CA LYS A 411 15.58 -0.49 5.01
C LYS A 411 16.47 0.68 5.40
N GLY A 412 16.56 1.68 4.53
CA GLY A 412 17.50 2.80 4.68
C GLY A 412 18.93 2.32 4.90
N GLY A 413 19.35 1.25 4.21
CA GLY A 413 20.67 0.63 4.29
C GLY A 413 20.98 -0.14 5.58
N ARG A 414 20.10 -0.14 6.59
CA ARG A 414 20.25 -1.03 7.74
C ARG A 414 19.69 -2.40 7.39
N LEU A 415 20.46 -3.44 7.65
CA LEU A 415 20.04 -4.85 7.55
C LEU A 415 19.15 -5.20 8.77
N PHE A 416 17.92 -5.65 8.51
CA PHE A 416 16.96 -6.07 9.55
C PHE A 416 16.71 -7.58 9.54
N LYS A 417 16.75 -8.21 8.37
CA LYS A 417 16.55 -9.64 8.17
C LYS A 417 17.74 -10.20 7.41
N ALA A 418 18.30 -11.32 7.86
CA ALA A 418 19.42 -12.00 7.21
C ALA A 418 19.25 -13.52 7.25
N ASP A 419 19.69 -14.19 6.18
CA ASP A 419 19.67 -15.65 6.06
C ASP A 419 18.32 -16.31 6.36
N GLY A 420 17.22 -15.60 6.08
CA GLY A 420 15.84 -16.08 6.30
C GLY A 420 15.37 -16.02 7.76
N ASN A 421 16.21 -15.57 8.71
CA ASN A 421 15.80 -15.42 10.11
C ASN A 421 14.73 -14.33 10.24
N PRO A 422 13.57 -14.60 10.86
CA PRO A 422 12.52 -13.60 10.98
C PRO A 422 12.95 -12.42 11.86
N ILE A 423 12.51 -11.23 11.49
CA ILE A 423 12.59 -10.01 12.28
C ILE A 423 11.66 -10.18 13.49
N ASN A 424 12.19 -10.01 14.70
CA ASN A 424 11.39 -10.04 15.91
C ASN A 424 11.02 -8.63 16.36
N ILE A 425 9.92 -8.53 17.08
CA ILE A 425 9.44 -7.26 17.65
C ILE A 425 10.41 -6.66 18.69
N LEU A 426 11.34 -7.47 19.21
CA LEU A 426 12.31 -7.10 20.24
C LEU A 426 13.70 -6.75 19.67
N ASP A 427 13.88 -6.81 18.34
CA ASP A 427 15.18 -6.61 17.66
C ASP A 427 15.52 -5.14 17.37
#